data_AF-A0A963LBX3-F1
#
_entry.id   AF-A0A963LBX3-F1
#
_cell.length_a   1.000
_cell.length_b   1.000
_cell.length_c   1.000
_cell.angle_alpha   90.00
_cell.angle_beta   90.00
_cell.angle_gamma   90.00
#
_symmetry.space_group_name_H-M   'P 1'
#
loop_
_entity.id
_entity.type
_entity.pdbx_description
1 polymer ?
#
loop_
_entity_poly.entity_id
_entity_poly.type
_entity_poly.pdbx_seq_one_letter_code
_entity_poly.pdbx_strand_id
1 'polypeptide(L)'
;KALGAAPVGMPMPEVPQAVQTGVIDGTMTSREILKDFKLAETLKYVTDYPTVVVSFAAVMDKKRWDKLPADVRKVIEEMGPEMAVWTGQYHDKENVEGALQWAKKEQGLQIVPLATDERARWDAKLKPMEEEWVTEMTAKGLPAKKYMARLYELREQFEKQK
;
A
#
# COMPACT_ATOMS: atom_id res chain seq x y z
N LYS A 1 0.61 6.06 15.23
CA LYS A 1 0.22 6.72 16.50
C LYS A 1 -0.87 5.95 17.25
N ALA A 2 -2.03 5.64 16.65
CA ALA A 2 -3.12 4.91 17.33
C ALA A 2 -2.69 3.56 17.96
N LEU A 3 -1.79 2.84 17.29
CA LEU A 3 -1.23 1.57 17.78
C LEU A 3 -0.10 1.72 18.83
N GLY A 4 0.26 2.94 19.23
CA GLY A 4 1.28 3.20 20.26
C GLY A 4 2.70 3.46 19.75
N ALA A 5 2.95 3.28 18.45
CA ALA A 5 4.22 3.68 17.83
C ALA A 5 4.37 5.21 17.67
N ALA A 6 5.60 5.69 17.60
CA ALA A 6 5.97 7.08 17.28
C ALA A 6 6.31 7.22 15.78
N PRO A 7 5.37 7.66 14.92
CA PRO A 7 5.60 7.68 13.48
C PRO A 7 6.57 8.81 13.09
N VAL A 8 7.51 8.49 12.20
CA VAL A 8 8.39 9.46 11.53
C VAL A 8 8.12 9.37 10.03
N GLY A 9 7.69 10.48 9.43
CA GLY A 9 7.47 10.55 7.99
C GLY A 9 8.76 10.88 7.26
N MET A 10 9.15 10.05 6.29
CA MET A 10 10.31 10.27 5.43
C MET A 10 10.13 9.59 4.07
N PRO A 11 10.81 10.04 3.00
CA PRO A 11 10.88 9.33 1.73
C PRO A 11 11.46 7.92 1.87
N MET A 12 10.91 6.96 1.12
CA MET A 12 11.36 5.55 1.13
C MET A 12 12.89 5.38 0.91
N PRO A 13 13.56 6.16 0.01
CA PRO A 13 15.01 6.05 -0.15
C PRO A 13 15.84 6.39 1.10
N GLU A 14 15.29 7.10 2.08
CA GLU A 14 15.98 7.49 3.31
C GLU A 14 15.87 6.42 4.43
N VAL A 15 14.89 5.52 4.33
CA VAL A 15 14.59 4.51 5.36
C VAL A 15 15.77 3.56 5.64
N PRO A 16 16.53 3.05 4.64
CA PRO A 16 17.67 2.18 4.95
C PRO A 16 18.70 2.83 5.86
N GLN A 17 19.03 4.10 5.58
CA GLN A 17 19.94 4.86 6.43
C GLN A 17 19.32 5.09 7.82
N ALA A 18 18.06 5.51 7.89
CA ALA A 18 17.38 5.76 9.15
C ALA A 18 17.31 4.52 10.07
N VAL A 19 17.09 3.34 9.48
CA VAL A 19 17.15 2.05 10.20
C VAL A 19 18.58 1.75 10.64
N GLN A 20 19.57 1.90 9.76
CA GLN A 20 20.99 1.62 10.08
C GLN A 20 21.53 2.52 11.19
N THR A 21 21.12 3.80 11.23
CA THR A 21 21.56 4.76 12.26
C THR A 21 20.70 4.71 13.52
N GLY A 22 19.66 3.89 13.57
CA GLY A 22 18.76 3.78 14.73
C GLY A 22 17.83 4.99 14.92
N VAL A 23 17.56 5.77 13.87
CA VAL A 23 16.55 6.86 13.91
C VAL A 23 15.13 6.28 13.96
N ILE A 24 14.94 5.11 13.32
CA ILE A 24 13.71 4.33 13.38
C ILE A 24 14.04 2.86 13.61
N ASP A 25 13.18 2.15 14.34
CA ASP A 25 13.35 0.72 14.65
C ASP A 25 12.74 -0.20 13.58
N GLY A 26 11.97 0.36 12.65
CA GLY A 26 11.26 -0.39 11.62
C GLY A 26 10.40 0.52 10.75
N THR A 27 9.66 -0.08 9.83
CA THR A 27 8.80 0.64 8.89
C THR A 27 7.46 -0.08 8.70
N MET A 28 6.41 0.69 8.42
CA MET A 28 5.08 0.20 8.06
C MET A 28 4.85 0.46 6.57
N THR A 29 5.03 -0.58 5.76
CA THR A 29 4.96 -0.50 4.29
C THR A 29 4.72 -1.90 3.71
N SER A 30 4.57 -1.99 2.38
CA SER A 30 4.47 -3.23 1.62
C SER A 30 5.79 -4.03 1.64
N ARG A 31 5.74 -5.35 1.43
CA ARG A 31 6.87 -6.26 1.74
C ARG A 31 7.95 -6.35 0.66
N GLU A 32 7.71 -5.86 -0.55
CA GLU A 32 8.68 -5.84 -1.65
C GLU A 32 9.97 -5.08 -1.30
N ILE A 33 9.84 -4.03 -0.48
CA ILE A 33 10.96 -3.20 -0.01
C ILE A 33 12.02 -3.97 0.78
N LEU A 34 11.67 -5.12 1.34
CA LEU A 34 12.62 -6.02 2.01
C LEU A 34 13.77 -6.40 1.08
N LYS A 35 13.45 -6.58 -0.21
CA LYS A 35 14.42 -6.90 -1.26
C LYS A 35 14.90 -5.65 -2.00
N ASP A 36 13.99 -4.76 -2.40
CA ASP A 36 14.31 -3.61 -3.26
C ASP A 36 15.26 -2.63 -2.58
N PHE A 37 15.08 -2.41 -1.28
CA PHE A 37 15.92 -1.55 -0.45
C PHE A 37 16.86 -2.33 0.47
N LYS A 38 16.97 -3.66 0.28
CA LYS A 38 17.78 -4.56 1.12
C LYS A 38 17.45 -4.49 2.61
N LEU A 39 16.25 -4.06 2.97
CA LEU A 39 15.86 -3.87 4.36
C LEU A 39 15.82 -5.18 5.15
N ALA A 40 15.69 -6.34 4.49
CA ALA A 40 15.79 -7.63 5.15
C ALA A 40 17.21 -7.93 5.70
N GLU A 41 18.26 -7.20 5.30
CA GLU A 41 19.60 -7.34 5.88
C GLU A 41 19.63 -6.88 7.35
N THR A 42 18.78 -5.90 7.70
CA THR A 42 18.71 -5.32 9.04
C THR A 42 17.40 -5.65 9.76
N LEU A 43 16.25 -5.55 9.09
CA LEU A 43 14.92 -5.84 9.64
C LEU A 43 14.59 -7.33 9.45
N LYS A 44 14.66 -8.11 10.53
CA LYS A 44 14.52 -9.58 10.49
C LYS A 44 13.11 -10.09 10.78
N TYR A 45 12.17 -9.21 11.11
CA TYR A 45 10.82 -9.58 11.52
C TYR A 45 9.78 -8.81 10.71
N VAL A 46 8.73 -9.50 10.28
CA VAL A 46 7.57 -8.91 9.62
C VAL A 46 6.30 -9.41 10.30
N THR A 47 5.44 -8.48 10.72
CA THR A 47 4.07 -8.80 11.13
C THR A 47 3.14 -8.42 9.99
N ASP A 48 2.47 -9.41 9.40
CA ASP A 48 1.55 -9.15 8.29
C ASP A 48 0.18 -8.73 8.84
N TYR A 49 -0.20 -7.48 8.58
CA TYR A 49 -1.49 -6.93 8.98
C TYR A 49 -1.96 -5.95 7.88
N PRO A 50 -3.19 -6.11 7.35
CA PRO A 50 -3.70 -5.29 6.27
C PRO A 50 -4.02 -3.88 6.79
N THR A 51 -3.03 -3.01 6.75
CA THR A 51 -3.16 -1.60 7.16
C THR A 51 -3.70 -0.76 6.01
N VAL A 52 -2.82 -0.01 5.35
CA VAL A 52 -3.14 0.94 4.30
C VAL A 52 -2.54 0.50 2.99
N VAL A 53 -3.21 0.85 1.90
CA VAL A 53 -2.64 0.83 0.56
C VAL A 53 -2.38 2.26 0.12
N VAL A 54 -1.26 2.48 -0.57
CA VAL A 54 -0.95 3.77 -1.20
C VAL A 54 -1.33 3.67 -2.67
N SER A 55 -2.20 4.57 -3.13
CA SER A 55 -2.63 4.61 -4.52
C SER A 55 -1.61 5.34 -5.39
N PHE A 56 -1.26 4.73 -6.52
CA PHE A 56 -0.42 5.32 -7.55
C PHE A 56 -1.26 5.74 -8.74
N ALA A 57 -0.90 6.86 -9.36
CA ALA A 57 -1.52 7.35 -10.59
C ALA A 57 -0.46 7.55 -11.66
N ALA A 58 -0.63 6.90 -12.81
CA ALA A 58 0.11 7.25 -14.02
C ALA A 58 -0.53 8.50 -14.62
N VAL A 59 0.25 9.58 -14.73
CA VAL A 59 -0.23 10.88 -15.22
C VAL A 59 0.54 11.30 -16.47
N MET A 60 -0.16 11.97 -17.40
CA MET A 60 0.42 12.51 -18.62
C MET A 60 0.14 14.01 -18.71
N ASP A 61 1.11 14.78 -19.23
CA ASP A 61 0.89 16.19 -19.55
C ASP A 61 -0.26 16.35 -20.55
N LYS A 62 -1.20 17.25 -20.23
CA LYS A 62 -2.39 17.47 -21.05
C LYS A 62 -2.07 17.96 -22.46
N LYS A 63 -1.08 18.84 -22.63
CA LYS A 63 -0.73 19.38 -23.96
C LYS A 63 -0.12 18.30 -24.85
N ARG A 64 0.61 17.35 -24.27
CA ARG A 64 1.12 16.18 -24.98
C ARG A 64 -0.01 15.20 -25.32
N TRP A 65 -0.91 14.94 -24.38
CA TRP A 65 -2.08 14.09 -24.61
C TRP A 65 -2.94 14.60 -25.78
N ASP A 66 -3.26 15.90 -25.78
CA ASP A 66 -4.12 16.51 -26.81
C ASP A 66 -3.49 16.45 -28.21
N LYS A 67 -2.16 16.32 -28.31
CA LYS A 67 -1.42 16.15 -29.57
C LYS A 67 -1.37 14.72 -30.09
N LEU A 68 -1.75 13.72 -29.28
CA LEU A 68 -1.78 12.34 -29.73
C LEU A 68 -2.88 12.13 -30.79
N PRO A 69 -2.65 11.27 -31.79
CA PRO A 69 -3.70 10.79 -32.67
C PRO A 69 -4.89 10.19 -31.90
N ALA A 70 -6.10 10.28 -32.46
CA ALA A 70 -7.31 9.87 -31.77
C ALA A 70 -7.37 8.37 -31.48
N ASP A 71 -6.88 7.56 -32.40
CA ASP A 71 -6.71 6.10 -32.25
C ASP A 71 -5.73 5.76 -31.11
N VAL A 72 -4.60 6.49 -31.01
CA VAL A 72 -3.64 6.29 -29.92
C VAL A 72 -4.24 6.66 -28.56
N ARG A 73 -4.96 7.79 -28.46
CA ARG A 73 -5.64 8.16 -27.22
C ARG A 73 -6.63 7.09 -26.77
N LYS A 74 -7.43 6.57 -27.71
CA LYS A 74 -8.41 5.53 -27.45
C LYS A 74 -7.76 4.27 -26.88
N VAL A 75 -6.65 3.81 -27.44
CA VAL A 75 -5.91 2.64 -26.93
C VAL A 75 -5.46 2.88 -25.48
N ILE A 76 -4.90 4.05 -25.17
CA ILE A 76 -4.43 4.35 -23.80
C ILE A 76 -5.60 4.38 -22.80
N GLU A 77 -6.75 4.95 -23.18
CA GLU A 77 -7.96 4.97 -22.34
C GLU A 77 -8.49 3.56 -22.09
N GLU A 78 -8.57 2.73 -23.13
CA GLU A 78 -9.05 1.34 -23.04
C GLU A 78 -8.13 0.46 -22.19
N MET A 79 -6.82 0.70 -22.22
CA MET A 79 -5.84 -0.04 -21.41
C MET A 79 -5.91 0.28 -19.91
N GLY A 80 -6.48 1.42 -19.50
CA GLY A 80 -6.44 1.89 -18.11
C GLY A 80 -6.90 0.85 -17.08
N PRO A 81 -8.12 0.29 -17.19
CA PRO A 81 -8.63 -0.72 -16.26
C PRO A 81 -7.80 -2.02 -16.27
N GLU A 82 -7.40 -2.49 -17.46
CA GLU A 82 -6.58 -3.70 -17.60
C GLU A 82 -5.22 -3.53 -16.92
N MET A 83 -4.57 -2.40 -17.16
CA MET A 83 -3.28 -2.07 -16.55
C MET A 83 -3.36 -1.96 -15.03
N ALA A 84 -4.47 -1.46 -14.48
CA ALA A 84 -4.68 -1.41 -13.03
C ALA A 84 -4.73 -2.82 -12.41
N VAL A 85 -5.49 -3.73 -13.03
CA VAL A 85 -5.60 -5.13 -12.57
C VAL A 85 -4.25 -5.84 -12.73
N TRP A 86 -3.63 -5.72 -13.90
CA TRP A 86 -2.34 -6.33 -14.19
C TRP A 86 -1.26 -5.87 -13.20
N THR A 87 -1.20 -4.57 -12.90
CA THR A 87 -0.21 -4.01 -11.96
C THR A 87 -0.41 -4.56 -10.56
N GLY A 88 -1.66 -4.65 -10.08
CA GLY A 88 -1.95 -5.24 -8.76
C GLY A 88 -1.53 -6.71 -8.68
N GLN A 89 -1.85 -7.50 -9.71
CA GLN A 89 -1.47 -8.91 -9.78
C GLN A 89 0.05 -9.10 -9.86
N TYR A 90 0.73 -8.33 -10.70
CA TYR A 90 2.19 -8.34 -10.82
C TYR A 90 2.85 -7.95 -9.49
N HIS A 91 2.35 -6.90 -8.84
CA HIS A 91 2.89 -6.46 -7.55
C HIS A 91 2.75 -7.54 -6.47
N ASP A 92 1.56 -8.14 -6.33
CA ASP A 92 1.32 -9.19 -5.33
C ASP A 92 2.20 -10.43 -5.58
N LYS A 93 2.24 -10.93 -6.84
CA LYS A 93 2.87 -12.21 -7.19
C LYS A 93 4.38 -12.11 -7.44
N GLU A 94 4.83 -11.10 -8.16
CA GLU A 94 6.22 -11.03 -8.59
C GLU A 94 7.05 -10.22 -7.59
N ASN A 95 6.57 -9.04 -7.20
CA ASN A 95 7.33 -8.17 -6.30
C ASN A 95 7.25 -8.65 -4.86
N VAL A 96 6.04 -8.74 -4.30
CA VAL A 96 5.83 -8.98 -2.88
C VAL A 96 6.18 -10.42 -2.50
N GLU A 97 5.62 -11.42 -3.19
CA GLU A 97 5.95 -12.81 -2.91
C GLU A 97 7.42 -13.11 -3.22
N GLY A 98 7.94 -12.65 -4.36
CA GLY A 98 9.36 -12.81 -4.72
C GLY A 98 10.31 -12.20 -3.69
N ALA A 99 9.99 -11.03 -3.13
CA ALA A 99 10.79 -10.42 -2.07
C ALA A 99 10.74 -11.19 -0.75
N LEU A 100 9.56 -11.67 -0.34
CA LEU A 100 9.41 -12.49 0.87
C LEU A 100 10.17 -13.81 0.77
N GLN A 101 10.10 -14.49 -0.38
CA GLN A 101 10.85 -15.73 -0.60
C GLN A 101 12.36 -15.49 -0.53
N TRP A 102 12.85 -14.45 -1.21
CA TRP A 102 14.26 -14.06 -1.13
C TRP A 102 14.68 -13.71 0.30
N ALA A 103 13.90 -12.89 1.01
CA ALA A 103 14.22 -12.46 2.37
C ALA A 103 14.24 -13.63 3.36
N LYS A 104 13.30 -14.58 3.26
CA LYS A 104 13.32 -15.80 4.07
C LYS A 104 14.54 -16.66 3.79
N LYS A 105 14.81 -16.94 2.51
CA LYS A 105 15.87 -17.86 2.08
C LYS A 105 17.26 -17.30 2.33
N GLU A 106 17.50 -16.05 1.96
CA GLU A 106 18.85 -15.46 1.93
C GLU A 106 19.16 -14.62 3.17
N GLN A 107 18.14 -14.11 3.87
CA GLN A 107 18.32 -13.17 4.99
C GLN A 107 17.78 -13.68 6.33
N GLY A 108 17.14 -14.86 6.36
CA GLY A 108 16.58 -15.46 7.57
C GLY A 108 15.38 -14.71 8.15
N LEU A 109 14.60 -14.03 7.30
CA LEU A 109 13.41 -13.27 7.71
C LEU A 109 12.39 -14.16 8.43
N GLN A 110 11.87 -13.69 9.56
CA GLN A 110 10.79 -14.32 10.31
C GLN A 110 9.48 -13.57 10.11
N ILE A 111 8.42 -14.29 9.70
CA ILE A 111 7.07 -13.76 9.71
C ILE A 111 6.46 -14.04 11.09
N VAL A 112 6.08 -12.99 11.78
CA VAL A 112 5.43 -13.03 13.10
C VAL A 112 3.93 -12.94 12.88
N PRO A 113 3.16 -14.00 13.18
CA PRO A 113 1.70 -13.92 13.07
C PRO A 113 1.15 -12.99 14.15
N LEU A 114 0.17 -12.16 13.78
CA LEU A 114 -0.57 -11.36 14.75
C LEU A 114 -1.63 -12.25 15.42
N ALA A 115 -1.61 -12.34 16.75
CA ALA A 115 -2.61 -13.09 17.50
C ALA A 115 -4.03 -12.51 17.27
N THR A 116 -5.06 -13.36 17.29
CA THR A 116 -6.44 -12.96 16.95
C THR A 116 -6.98 -11.86 17.86
N ASP A 117 -6.67 -11.92 19.15
CA ASP A 117 -7.03 -10.91 20.14
C ASP A 117 -6.30 -9.58 19.89
N GLU A 118 -5.00 -9.64 19.55
CA GLU A 118 -4.23 -8.45 19.17
C GLU A 118 -4.75 -7.83 17.87
N ARG A 119 -5.10 -8.64 16.88
CA ARG A 119 -5.75 -8.19 15.65
C ARG A 119 -7.05 -7.44 15.95
N ALA A 120 -7.92 -8.01 16.79
CA ALA A 120 -9.16 -7.35 17.19
C ALA A 120 -8.92 -6.01 17.92
N ARG A 121 -7.86 -5.94 18.75
CA ARG A 121 -7.45 -4.69 19.41
C ARG A 121 -6.96 -3.64 18.41
N TRP A 122 -6.22 -4.04 17.38
CA TRP A 122 -5.76 -3.14 16.33
C TRP A 122 -6.93 -2.66 15.46
N ASP A 123 -7.80 -3.57 15.03
CA ASP A 123 -9.01 -3.26 14.27
C ASP A 123 -9.87 -2.22 15.00
N ALA A 124 -10.10 -2.40 16.31
CA ALA A 124 -10.87 -1.47 17.14
C ALA A 124 -10.21 -0.09 17.27
N LYS A 125 -8.87 -0.02 17.30
CA LYS A 125 -8.12 1.25 17.40
C LYS A 125 -8.04 2.00 16.07
N LEU A 126 -8.07 1.28 14.95
CA LEU A 126 -7.92 1.86 13.61
C LEU A 126 -9.26 2.21 12.97
N LYS A 127 -10.35 1.50 13.32
CA LYS A 127 -11.70 1.78 12.79
C LYS A 127 -12.13 3.25 12.88
N PRO A 128 -11.90 3.99 13.99
CA PRO A 128 -12.31 5.39 14.08
C PRO A 128 -11.65 6.30 13.02
N MET A 129 -10.47 5.94 12.51
CA MET A 129 -9.75 6.76 11.54
C MET A 129 -10.53 6.95 10.24
N GLU A 130 -11.29 5.94 9.80
CA GLU A 130 -12.13 6.05 8.61
C GLU A 130 -13.34 6.97 8.86
N GLU A 131 -13.97 6.86 10.04
CA GLU A 131 -15.11 7.68 10.43
C GLU A 131 -14.71 9.16 10.56
N GLU A 132 -13.53 9.42 11.14
CA GLU A 132 -12.91 10.74 11.21
C GLU A 132 -12.66 11.29 9.79
N TRP A 133 -12.05 10.49 8.90
CA TRP A 133 -11.80 10.89 7.52
C TRP A 133 -13.08 11.22 6.76
N VAL A 134 -14.12 10.38 6.88
CA VAL A 134 -15.43 10.61 6.24
C VAL A 134 -16.04 11.91 6.75
N THR A 135 -15.95 12.17 8.05
CA THR A 135 -16.46 13.39 8.68
C THR A 135 -15.72 14.61 8.16
N GLU A 136 -14.38 14.58 8.17
CA GLU A 136 -13.53 15.68 7.71
C GLU A 136 -13.79 16.00 6.22
N MET A 137 -13.81 14.99 5.35
CA MET A 137 -14.01 15.19 3.92
C MET A 137 -15.44 15.67 3.62
N THR A 138 -16.45 15.18 4.35
CA THR A 138 -17.83 15.67 4.23
C THR A 138 -17.93 17.14 4.64
N ALA A 139 -17.26 17.54 5.72
CA ALA A 139 -17.21 18.95 6.15
C ALA A 139 -16.56 19.87 5.11
N LYS A 140 -15.66 19.34 4.28
CA LYS A 140 -15.08 20.03 3.11
C LYS A 140 -15.99 20.03 1.87
N GLY A 141 -17.22 19.51 1.98
CA GLY A 141 -18.17 19.41 0.87
C GLY A 141 -17.86 18.28 -0.12
N LEU A 142 -16.93 17.36 0.21
CA LEU A 142 -16.57 16.25 -0.66
C LEU A 142 -17.51 15.05 -0.45
N PRO A 143 -17.74 14.22 -1.48
CA PRO A 143 -18.68 13.10 -1.43
C PRO A 143 -18.10 11.86 -0.70
N ALA A 144 -17.57 12.04 0.51
CA ALA A 144 -16.79 11.03 1.24
C ALA A 144 -17.56 9.73 1.50
N LYS A 145 -18.84 9.85 1.91
CA LYS A 145 -19.70 8.68 2.14
C LYS A 145 -19.93 7.87 0.85
N LYS A 146 -20.16 8.56 -0.27
CA LYS A 146 -20.34 7.92 -1.59
C LYS A 146 -19.05 7.26 -2.05
N TYR A 147 -17.91 7.90 -1.83
CA TYR A 147 -16.59 7.35 -2.11
C TYR A 147 -16.34 6.05 -1.32
N MET A 148 -16.54 6.07 0.01
CA MET A 148 -16.32 4.88 0.84
C MET A 148 -17.26 3.73 0.48
N ALA A 149 -18.54 4.03 0.22
CA ALA A 149 -19.48 2.99 -0.24
C ALA A 149 -19.00 2.33 -1.54
N ARG A 150 -18.55 3.13 -2.52
CA ARG A 150 -18.02 2.60 -3.78
C ARG A 150 -16.72 1.83 -3.59
N LEU A 151 -15.82 2.31 -2.73
CA LEU A 151 -14.57 1.63 -2.39
C LEU A 151 -14.87 0.23 -1.83
N TYR A 152 -15.81 0.13 -0.89
CA TYR A 152 -16.17 -1.14 -0.27
C TYR A 152 -16.87 -2.12 -1.21
N GLU A 153 -17.78 -1.63 -2.04
CA GLU A 153 -18.41 -2.40 -3.11
C GLU A 153 -17.35 -3.00 -4.06
N LEU A 154 -16.42 -2.16 -4.53
CA LEU A 154 -15.34 -2.60 -5.42
C LEU A 154 -14.40 -3.59 -4.73
N ARG A 155 -14.04 -3.34 -3.47
CA ARG A 155 -13.21 -4.27 -2.70
C ARG A 155 -13.86 -5.65 -2.65
N GLU A 156 -15.13 -5.74 -2.28
CA GLU A 156 -15.85 -7.01 -2.23
C GLU A 156 -15.92 -7.69 -3.61
N GLN A 157 -16.14 -6.92 -4.67
CA GLN A 157 -16.15 -7.43 -6.04
C GLN A 157 -14.81 -8.06 -6.44
N PHE A 158 -13.68 -7.41 -6.11
CA PHE A 158 -12.36 -7.86 -6.54
C PHE A 158 -11.71 -8.87 -5.59
N GLU A 159 -12.03 -8.85 -4.30
CA GLU A 159 -11.57 -9.89 -3.36
C GLU A 159 -12.10 -11.28 -3.72
N LYS A 160 -13.33 -11.37 -4.24
CA LYS A 160 -13.92 -12.64 -4.72
C LYS A 160 -13.28 -13.18 -6.00
N GLN A 161 -12.45 -12.39 -6.68
CA GLN A 161 -11.76 -12.77 -7.92
C GLN A 161 -10.32 -13.26 -7.69
N LYS A 162 -9.81 -13.14 -6.46
CA LYS A 162 -8.53 -13.72 -6.04
C LYS A 162 -8.69 -15.22 -5.78
#